data_AF-A0A0Q9Y8L3-F1
#
_entry.id   AF-A0A0Q9Y8L3-F1
#
_cell.length_a   1.000
_cell.length_b   1.000
_cell.length_c   1.000
_cell.angle_alpha   90.00
_cell.angle_beta   90.00
_cell.angle_gamma   90.00
#
_symmetry.space_group_name_H-M   'P 1'
#
loop_
_entity.id
_entity.type
_entity.pdbx_description
1 polymer ?
#
loop_
_entity_poly.entity_id
_entity_poly.type
_entity_poly.pdbx_seq_one_letter_code
_entity_poly.pdbx_strand_id
1 'polypeptide(L)'
;MFRKTLFSTIVFLGFLMLFSVSALANFDEGKSYVFINKNSGKVLDVYDWSSDDDVPLVQWDRNDLEVQQWKISGTDDWLLSNPKFLQ
;
A
#
# COMPACT_ATOMS: atom_id res chain seq x y z
N MET A 1 38.73 56.22 -6.49
CA MET A 1 40.00 55.53 -6.18
C MET A 1 39.67 54.06 -5.94
N PHE A 2 40.24 53.17 -6.78
CA PHE A 2 40.37 51.70 -6.67
C PHE A 2 39.15 50.75 -6.46
N ARG A 3 39.15 49.70 -7.30
CA ARG A 3 38.19 48.61 -7.53
C ARG A 3 38.18 47.51 -6.43
N LYS A 4 37.18 46.60 -6.56
CA LYS A 4 37.11 45.16 -6.19
C LYS A 4 36.12 44.93 -5.02
N THR A 5 35.10 44.07 -5.09
CA THR A 5 34.93 42.75 -5.76
C THR A 5 33.43 42.40 -5.78
N LEU A 6 32.90 41.84 -6.89
CA LEU A 6 31.69 41.01 -6.81
C LEU A 6 32.03 39.75 -6.02
N PHE A 7 31.29 39.45 -4.96
CA PHE A 7 31.17 38.10 -4.42
C PHE A 7 29.72 37.65 -4.53
N SER A 8 29.60 36.52 -5.22
CA SER A 8 28.41 35.72 -5.45
C SER A 8 27.74 35.30 -4.14
N THR A 9 26.42 35.47 -4.06
CA THR A 9 25.56 34.50 -3.38
C THR A 9 24.36 34.23 -4.27
N ILE A 10 24.62 33.56 -5.40
CA ILE A 10 23.65 32.63 -5.97
C ILE A 10 23.39 31.58 -4.89
N VAL A 11 22.35 31.76 -4.08
CA VAL A 11 21.33 30.74 -3.78
C VAL A 11 20.08 31.50 -3.36
N PHE A 12 19.32 31.87 -4.37
CA PHE A 12 17.87 32.09 -4.31
C PHE A 12 17.21 30.95 -3.51
N LEU A 13 16.22 31.28 -2.67
CA LEU A 13 15.05 30.45 -2.34
C LEU A 13 15.38 28.97 -2.00
N GLY A 14 15.39 28.60 -0.73
CA GLY A 14 14.14 28.12 -0.18
C GLY A 14 13.74 26.75 -0.73
N PHE A 15 14.60 25.74 -0.58
CA PHE A 15 14.17 24.36 -0.74
C PHE A 15 15.18 23.40 -0.13
N LEU A 16 15.14 23.26 1.20
CA LEU A 16 15.52 21.98 1.80
C LEU A 16 14.39 21.01 1.41
N MET A 17 14.50 20.47 0.20
CA MET A 17 13.66 19.39 -0.27
C MET A 17 14.05 18.19 0.60
N LEU A 18 13.33 17.99 1.70
CA LEU A 18 13.26 16.70 2.35
C LEU A 18 12.64 15.77 1.30
N PHE A 19 13.49 15.15 0.49
CA PHE A 19 13.06 14.07 -0.36
C PHE A 19 12.65 12.94 0.57
N SER A 20 11.35 12.77 0.79
CA SER A 20 10.84 11.49 1.25
C SER A 20 11.17 10.48 0.15
N VAL A 21 12.28 9.76 0.31
CA VAL A 21 12.49 8.53 -0.45
C VAL A 21 11.68 7.47 0.26
N SER A 22 10.46 7.28 -0.20
CA SER A 22 9.76 6.01 -0.05
C SER A 22 9.29 5.56 -1.43
N ALA A 23 10.26 5.17 -2.26
CA ALA A 23 10.02 4.48 -3.53
C ALA A 23 9.73 2.98 -3.32
N LEU A 24 9.10 2.63 -2.20
CA LEU A 24 8.46 1.34 -2.05
C LEU A 24 7.13 1.41 -2.78
N ALA A 25 6.71 0.31 -3.41
CA ALA A 25 5.36 0.21 -3.96
C ALA A 25 4.37 0.34 -2.80
N ASN A 26 3.89 1.55 -2.55
CA ASN A 26 2.86 1.78 -1.55
C ASN A 26 1.56 1.27 -2.16
N PHE A 27 0.96 0.27 -1.51
CA PHE A 27 -0.45 -0.03 -1.78
C PHE A 27 -1.26 1.22 -1.44
N ASP A 28 -2.20 1.57 -2.32
CA ASP A 28 -3.09 2.69 -2.08
C ASP A 28 -3.93 2.40 -0.83
N GLU A 29 -3.67 3.14 0.25
CA GLU A 29 -4.47 3.06 1.46
C GLU A 29 -5.95 3.32 1.11
N GLY A 30 -6.81 2.38 1.49
CA GLY A 30 -8.25 2.46 1.21
C GLY A 30 -8.73 1.73 -0.04
N LYS A 31 -7.84 1.23 -0.91
CA LYS A 31 -8.24 0.36 -2.02
C LYS A 31 -8.35 -1.10 -1.58
N SER A 32 -9.35 -1.78 -2.13
CA SER A 32 -9.48 -3.24 -2.03
C SER A 32 -8.85 -3.91 -3.24
N TYR A 33 -8.24 -5.06 -3.00
CA TYR A 33 -7.56 -5.89 -3.97
C TYR A 33 -8.09 -7.32 -3.93
N VAL A 34 -8.05 -7.99 -5.09
CA VAL A 34 -8.29 -9.42 -5.22
C VAL A 34 -6.98 -10.11 -5.53
N PHE A 35 -6.58 -11.09 -4.71
CA PHE A 35 -5.36 -11.85 -4.91
C PHE A 35 -5.64 -13.08 -5.75
N ILE A 36 -5.22 -13.04 -7.02
CA ILE A 36 -5.39 -14.15 -7.96
C ILE A 36 -4.12 -15.02 -7.93
N ASN A 37 -4.28 -16.30 -7.64
CA ASN A 37 -3.22 -17.26 -7.83
C ASN A 37 -3.03 -17.51 -9.34
N LYS A 38 -1.87 -17.14 -9.89
CA LYS A 38 -1.58 -17.23 -11.33
C LYS A 38 -1.62 -18.67 -11.87
N ASN A 39 -1.36 -19.67 -11.03
CA ASN A 39 -1.34 -21.07 -11.44
C ASN A 39 -2.75 -21.67 -11.55
N SER A 40 -3.62 -21.36 -10.59
CA SER A 40 -4.98 -21.92 -10.54
C SER A 40 -6.06 -21.01 -11.13
N GLY A 41 -5.81 -19.71 -11.22
CA GLY A 41 -6.81 -18.69 -11.54
C GLY A 41 -7.79 -18.40 -10.39
N LYS A 42 -7.68 -19.11 -9.27
CA LYS A 42 -8.53 -18.95 -8.08
C LYS A 42 -8.04 -17.79 -7.22
N VAL A 43 -8.91 -17.28 -6.35
CA VAL A 43 -8.64 -16.11 -5.50
C VAL A 43 -8.54 -16.48 -4.03
N LEU A 44 -7.81 -15.65 -3.25
CA LEU A 44 -7.74 -15.75 -1.79
C LEU A 44 -9.12 -15.45 -1.17
N ASP A 45 -9.66 -16.39 -0.40
CA ASP A 45 -11.04 -16.39 0.10
C ASP A 45 -11.08 -16.77 1.59
N VAL A 46 -11.98 -16.16 2.37
CA VAL A 46 -12.28 -16.53 3.76
C VAL A 46 -13.22 -17.73 3.78
N TYR A 47 -12.73 -18.87 4.29
CA TYR A 47 -13.49 -20.12 4.27
C TYR A 47 -14.89 -19.98 4.92
N ASP A 48 -15.91 -20.47 4.21
CA ASP A 48 -17.32 -20.50 4.63
C ASP A 48 -17.92 -19.15 5.04
N TRP A 49 -17.29 -18.05 4.59
CA TRP A 49 -17.65 -16.69 4.97
C TRP A 49 -17.70 -16.47 6.49
N SER A 50 -16.93 -17.25 7.23
CA SER A 50 -16.97 -17.20 8.68
C SER A 50 -16.49 -15.84 9.20
N SER A 51 -17.01 -15.46 10.37
CA SER A 51 -16.56 -14.30 11.15
C SER A 51 -15.72 -14.72 12.36
N ASP A 52 -15.45 -16.02 12.50
CA ASP A 52 -14.70 -16.56 13.64
C ASP A 52 -13.20 -16.29 13.51
N ASP A 53 -12.53 -16.22 14.65
CA ASP A 53 -11.09 -16.15 14.72
C ASP A 53 -10.44 -17.44 14.19
N ASP A 54 -9.18 -17.34 13.75
CA ASP A 54 -8.36 -18.45 13.26
C ASP A 54 -8.98 -19.24 12.10
N VAL A 55 -9.86 -18.61 11.33
CA VAL A 55 -10.46 -19.22 10.15
C VAL A 55 -9.45 -19.39 9.02
N PRO A 56 -9.48 -20.54 8.31
CA PRO A 56 -8.61 -20.76 7.17
C PRO A 56 -8.87 -19.77 6.03
N LEU A 57 -7.79 -19.30 5.41
CA LEU A 57 -7.85 -18.68 4.10
C LEU A 57 -7.58 -19.73 3.02
N VAL A 58 -8.47 -19.81 2.04
CA VAL A 58 -8.46 -20.83 1.00
C VAL A 58 -8.34 -20.19 -0.39
N GLN A 59 -8.19 -21.04 -1.41
CA GLN A 59 -8.32 -20.62 -2.80
C GLN A 59 -9.69 -21.06 -3.32
N TRP A 60 -10.47 -20.10 -3.82
CA TRP A 60 -11.79 -20.36 -4.34
C TRP A 60 -12.04 -19.72 -5.71
N ASP A 61 -13.08 -20.17 -6.40
CA ASP A 61 -13.51 -19.51 -7.63
C ASP A 61 -13.97 -18.09 -7.34
N ARG A 62 -13.58 -17.16 -8.22
CA ARG A 62 -13.90 -15.74 -8.06
C ARG A 62 -15.41 -15.53 -8.16
N ASN A 63 -15.99 -14.95 -7.12
CA ASN A 63 -17.40 -14.57 -7.01
C ASN A 63 -17.58 -13.09 -6.61
N ASP A 64 -16.48 -12.34 -6.48
CA ASP A 64 -16.45 -10.90 -6.19
C ASP A 64 -17.12 -10.47 -4.87
N LEU A 65 -17.35 -11.42 -3.96
CA LEU A 65 -17.86 -11.14 -2.62
C LEU A 65 -16.79 -10.54 -1.70
N GLU A 66 -17.21 -9.91 -0.61
CA GLU A 66 -16.32 -9.24 0.35
C GLU A 66 -15.24 -10.17 0.92
N VAL A 67 -15.55 -11.46 1.07
CA VAL A 67 -14.61 -12.50 1.53
C VAL A 67 -13.42 -12.74 0.58
N GLN A 68 -13.47 -12.18 -0.63
CA GLN A 68 -12.40 -12.22 -1.64
C GLN A 68 -11.69 -10.86 -1.82
N GLN A 69 -12.10 -9.84 -1.07
CA GLN A 69 -11.59 -8.47 -1.14
C GLN A 69 -10.70 -8.17 0.05
N TRP A 70 -9.53 -7.61 -0.21
CA TRP A 70 -8.49 -7.45 0.79
C TRP A 70 -7.87 -6.06 0.73
N LYS A 71 -7.59 -5.48 1.90
CA LYS A 71 -6.85 -4.23 2.03
C LYS A 71 -5.44 -4.50 2.53
N ILE A 72 -4.49 -3.74 2.02
CA ILE A 72 -3.10 -3.76 2.47
C ILE A 72 -2.77 -2.38 3.03
N SER A 73 -2.18 -2.35 4.21
CA SER A 73 -1.74 -1.13 4.89
C SER A 73 -0.42 -1.34 5.63
N GLY A 74 0.28 -0.26 5.96
CA GLY A 74 1.57 -0.29 6.65
C GLY A 74 2.76 -0.18 5.71
N THR A 75 3.86 0.38 6.22
CA THR A 75 5.06 0.69 5.43
C THR A 75 6.19 -0.32 5.63
N ASP A 76 6.29 -0.91 6.83
CA ASP A 76 7.37 -1.83 7.20
C ASP A 76 6.83 -3.25 7.47
N ASP A 77 5.72 -3.35 8.19
CA ASP A 77 4.94 -4.58 8.37
C ASP A 77 3.60 -4.44 7.65
N TRP A 78 3.43 -5.16 6.54
CA TRP A 78 2.18 -5.11 5.79
C TRP A 78 1.08 -5.87 6.53
N LEU A 79 0.06 -5.13 6.94
CA LEU A 79 -1.18 -5.69 7.44
C LEU A 79 -2.10 -6.02 6.26
N LEU A 80 -2.43 -7.30 6.13
CA LEU A 80 -3.47 -7.77 5.23
C LEU A 80 -4.78 -7.89 6.02
N SER A 81 -5.82 -7.20 5.60
CA SER A 81 -7.14 -7.22 6.27
C SER A 81 -8.26 -7.49 5.27
N ASN A 82 -9.30 -8.19 5.71
CA ASN A 82 -10.53 -8.33 4.95
C ASN A 82 -11.58 -7.34 5.53
N PRO A 83 -12.21 -6.47 4.71
CA PRO A 83 -13.19 -5.49 5.18
C PRO A 83 -14.39 -6.06 5.94
N LYS A 84 -14.74 -7.34 5.74
CA LYS A 84 -15.84 -8.01 6.45
C LYS A 84 -15.65 -8.02 7.97
N PHE A 85 -14.41 -8.12 8.46
CA PHE A 85 -14.11 -8.16 9.89
C PHE A 85 -13.99 -6.76 10.53
N LEU A 86 -14.15 -5.69 9.73
CA LEU A 86 -14.08 -4.31 10.20
C LEU A 86 -15.47 -3.69 10.42
N GLN A 87 -16.53 -4.49 10.36
CA GLN A 87 -17.93 -4.11 10.57
C GLN A 87 -18.43 -4.56 11.95
#